data_AF-A0A3A0D2J6-F1
#
_entry.id   AF-A0A3A0D2J6-F1
#
_cell.length_a   1.000
_cell.length_b   1.000
_cell.length_c   1.000
_cell.angle_alpha   90.00
_cell.angle_beta   90.00
_cell.angle_gamma   90.00
#
_symmetry.space_group_name_H-M   'P 1'
#
loop_
_entity.id
_entity.type
_entity.pdbx_description
1 polymer ?
#
loop_
_entity_poly.entity_id
_entity_poly.type
_entity_poly.pdbx_seq_one_letter_code
_entity_poly.pdbx_strand_id
1 'polypeptide(L)'
;MTRLSNGYSKKLMNHHHATALHFLYYNWIRKHFTIKTTPAVAAGIANAPMTILGLVKLIEEEEAKLGGRLTDYLPATKWGDD
;
A
#
# COMPACT_ATOMS: atom_id res chain seq x y z
N MET A 1 5.18 10.50 -5.22
CA MET A 1 5.48 11.92 -4.96
C MET A 1 4.29 12.77 -5.35
N THR A 2 3.81 13.62 -4.46
CA THR A 2 2.50 14.30 -4.56
C THR A 2 2.52 15.51 -5.48
N ARG A 3 1.66 15.48 -6.49
CA ARG A 3 1.30 16.65 -7.31
C ARG A 3 0.03 17.25 -6.70
N LEU A 4 -0.01 18.58 -6.53
CA LEU A 4 -1.14 19.30 -5.95
C LEU A 4 -2.36 19.21 -6.89
N SER A 5 -3.19 18.19 -6.73
CA SER A 5 -4.48 18.08 -7.43
C SER A 5 -5.60 17.91 -6.41
N ASN A 6 -6.81 18.34 -6.78
CA ASN A 6 -8.00 18.46 -5.93
C ASN A 6 -8.49 17.14 -5.28
N GLY A 7 -7.82 16.02 -5.51
CA GLY A 7 -8.14 14.69 -4.98
C GLY A 7 -7.19 14.18 -3.90
N TYR A 8 -6.25 15.00 -3.40
CA TYR A 8 -5.36 14.59 -2.30
C TYR A 8 -5.85 15.10 -0.95
N SER A 9 -5.92 14.20 0.02
CA SER A 9 -6.17 14.56 1.42
C SER A 9 -5.05 15.47 1.93
N LYS A 10 -5.43 16.63 2.49
CA LYS A 10 -4.47 17.59 3.11
C LYS A 10 -3.86 17.08 4.41
N LYS A 11 -4.32 15.93 4.94
CA LYS A 11 -3.78 15.32 6.16
C LYS A 11 -2.38 14.75 5.88
N LEU A 12 -1.38 15.22 6.62
CA LEU A 12 0.03 14.76 6.51
C LEU A 12 0.18 13.25 6.70
N MET A 13 -0.60 12.64 7.60
CA MET A 13 -0.57 11.19 7.82
C MET A 13 -0.88 10.39 6.56
N ASN A 14 -1.83 10.86 5.75
CA ASN A 14 -2.18 10.19 4.49
C ASN A 14 -1.05 10.27 3.46
N HIS A 15 -0.26 11.35 3.49
CA HIS A 15 0.95 11.45 2.67
C HIS A 15 2.01 10.43 3.08
N HIS A 16 2.21 10.24 4.39
CA HIS A 16 3.14 9.22 4.90
C HIS A 16 2.68 7.82 4.49
N HIS A 17 1.40 7.49 4.64
CA HIS A 17 0.84 6.20 4.23
C HIS A 17 1.00 5.97 2.72
N ALA A 18 0.67 6.96 1.88
CA ALA A 18 0.83 6.86 0.42
C ALA A 18 2.30 6.63 0.01
N THR A 19 3.23 7.29 0.70
CA THR A 19 4.67 7.13 0.46
C THR A 19 5.16 5.74 0.85
N ALA A 20 4.76 5.24 2.02
CA ALA A 20 5.08 3.88 2.46
C ALA A 20 4.56 2.83 1.46
N LEU A 21 3.30 2.94 1.04
CA LEU A 21 2.71 2.05 0.03
C LEU A 21 3.45 2.10 -1.30
N HIS A 22 3.87 3.29 -1.73
CA HIS A 22 4.63 3.44 -2.97
C HIS A 22 5.98 2.74 -2.91
N PHE A 23 6.76 2.94 -1.84
CA PHE A 23 8.05 2.29 -1.67
C PHE A 23 7.92 0.77 -1.54
N LEU A 24 6.88 0.30 -0.84
CA LEU A 24 6.58 -1.12 -0.73
C LEU A 24 6.28 -1.71 -2.13
N TYR A 25 5.38 -1.09 -2.88
CA TYR A 25 5.02 -1.56 -4.22
C TYR A 25 6.23 -1.58 -5.16
N TYR A 26 7.03 -0.51 -5.18
CA TYR A 26 8.17 -0.39 -6.08
C TYR A 26 9.25 -1.43 -5.78
N ASN A 27 9.54 -1.68 -4.50
CA ASN A 27 10.66 -2.54 -4.10
C ASN A 27 10.30 -4.02 -3.97
N TRP A 28 9.07 -4.36 -3.58
CA TRP A 28 8.67 -5.75 -3.31
C TRP A 28 7.73 -6.37 -4.34
N ILE A 29 6.94 -5.59 -5.08
CA ILE A 29 5.91 -6.11 -5.99
C ILE A 29 6.27 -5.87 -7.45
N ARG A 30 6.65 -4.64 -7.80
CA ARG A 30 6.90 -4.26 -9.19
C ARG A 30 8.20 -4.87 -9.71
N LYS A 31 8.10 -5.69 -10.76
CA LYS A 31 9.27 -6.15 -11.51
C LYS A 31 9.96 -4.96 -12.16
N HIS A 32 11.25 -4.77 -11.86
CA HIS A 32 12.04 -3.73 -12.48
C HIS A 32 12.56 -4.19 -13.85
N PHE A 33 12.49 -3.30 -14.85
CA PHE A 33 12.75 -3.66 -16.24
C PHE A 33 14.20 -4.12 -16.49
N THR A 34 15.19 -3.45 -15.89
CA THR A 34 16.62 -3.76 -16.10
C THR A 34 17.06 -5.02 -15.34
N ILE A 35 16.92 -5.03 -14.01
CA ILE A 35 17.34 -6.15 -13.14
C ILE A 35 16.45 -7.41 -13.25
N LYS A 36 15.36 -7.36 -14.04
CA LYS A 36 14.42 -8.47 -14.32
C LYS A 36 13.81 -9.15 -13.08
N THR A 37 13.93 -8.55 -11.90
CA THR A 37 13.30 -8.97 -10.65
C THR A 37 12.87 -7.74 -9.86
N THR A 38 12.36 -7.91 -8.65
CA THR A 38 12.05 -6.79 -7.75
C THR A 38 13.33 -6.29 -7.07
N PRO A 39 13.45 -4.98 -6.77
CA PRO A 39 14.62 -4.44 -6.08
C PRO A 39 14.96 -5.17 -4.77
N ALA A 40 13.96 -5.56 -3.96
CA ALA A 40 14.18 -6.28 -2.71
C ALA A 40 14.81 -7.68 -2.93
N VAL A 41 14.45 -8.35 -4.03
CA VAL A 41 15.06 -9.64 -4.39
C VAL A 41 16.49 -9.44 -4.89
N ALA A 42 16.72 -8.44 -5.75
CA ALA A 42 18.07 -8.14 -6.23
C ALA A 42 19.02 -7.71 -5.10
N ALA A 43 18.50 -7.07 -4.05
CA ALA A 43 19.25 -6.69 -2.86
C ALA A 43 19.44 -7.84 -1.85
N GLY A 44 18.87 -9.03 -2.09
CA GLY A 44 18.95 -10.17 -1.16
C GLY A 44 18.12 -10.01 0.12
N ILE A 45 17.20 -9.05 0.17
CA ILE A 45 16.31 -8.79 1.32
C ILE A 45 15.08 -9.71 1.27
N ALA A 46 14.67 -10.11 0.07
CA ALA A 46 13.54 -11.00 -0.15
C ALA A 46 13.93 -12.20 -1.01
N ASN A 47 13.41 -13.39 -0.68
CA ASN A 47 13.64 -14.62 -1.45
C ASN A 47 12.82 -14.66 -2.75
N ALA A 48 11.68 -13.98 -2.79
CA ALA A 48 10.78 -13.94 -3.93
C ALA A 48 10.00 -12.61 -4.00
N PRO A 49 9.51 -12.21 -5.18
CA PRO A 49 8.60 -11.07 -5.33
C PRO A 49 7.31 -11.27 -4.53
N MET A 50 6.81 -10.19 -3.94
CA MET A 50 5.47 -10.16 -3.32
C MET A 50 4.40 -9.93 -4.38
N THR A 51 3.16 -10.29 -4.04
CA THR A 51 1.97 -9.99 -4.85
C THR A 51 1.11 -8.94 -4.16
N ILE A 52 0.29 -8.23 -4.94
CA ILE A 52 -0.70 -7.28 -4.39
C ILE A 52 -1.67 -8.02 -3.45
N LEU A 53 -2.08 -9.24 -3.82
CA LEU A 53 -2.95 -10.07 -2.96
C LEU A 53 -2.29 -10.38 -1.61
N GLY A 54 -0.99 -10.70 -1.60
CA GLY A 54 -0.24 -10.92 -0.35
C GLY A 54 -0.18 -9.68 0.53
N LEU A 55 -0.03 -8.48 -0.07
CA LEU A 55 -0.10 -7.23 0.67
C LEU A 55 -1.47 -7.00 1.30
N VAL A 56 -2.56 -7.22 0.55
CA VAL A 56 -3.93 -7.06 1.07
C VAL A 56 -4.19 -8.01 2.23
N LYS A 57 -3.81 -9.29 2.09
CA LYS A 57 -3.93 -10.28 3.17
C LYS A 57 -3.18 -9.87 4.43
N LEU A 58 -1.97 -9.35 4.28
CA LEU A 58 -1.17 -8.89 5.42
C LEU A 58 -1.83 -7.70 6.14
N ILE A 59 -2.49 -6.81 5.40
CA ILE A 59 -3.27 -5.71 5.98
C ILE A 59 -4.50 -6.26 6.73
N GLU A 60 -5.26 -7.16 6.10
CA GLU A 60 -6.46 -7.77 6.70
C GLU A 60 -6.13 -8.58 7.97
N GLU A 61 -5.03 -9.34 7.96
CA GLU A 61 -4.53 -10.06 9.13
C GLU A 61 -4.18 -9.12 10.28
N GLU A 62 -3.63 -7.95 9.97
CA GLU A 62 -3.28 -6.95 10.98
C GLU A 62 -4.52 -6.23 11.54
N GLU A 63 -5.49 -5.90 10.68
CA GLU A 63 -6.80 -5.38 11.12
C GLU A 63 -7.54 -6.37 12.03
N ALA A 64 -7.48 -7.67 11.71
CA ALA A 64 -8.10 -8.71 12.52
C ALA A 64 -7.49 -8.80 13.93
N LYS A 65 -6.16 -8.65 14.07
CA LYS A 65 -5.48 -8.64 15.38
C LYS A 65 -5.88 -7.44 16.23
N LEU A 66 -6.07 -6.28 15.61
CA LEU A 66 -6.41 -5.03 16.29
C LEU A 66 -7.92 -4.93 16.59
N GLY A 67 -8.73 -5.90 16.14
CA GLY A 67 -10.17 -5.94 16.40
C GLY A 67 -10.95 -4.87 15.64
N GLY A 68 -10.42 -4.32 14.56
CA GLY A 68 -11.04 -3.22 13.82
C GLY A 68 -10.16 -2.67 12.69
N ARG A 69 -10.64 -1.61 12.04
CA ARG A 69 -9.89 -0.93 10.97
C ARG A 69 -8.59 -0.31 11.53
N LEU A 70 -7.51 -0.42 10.76
CA LEU A 70 -6.22 0.22 11.05
C LEU A 70 -6.29 1.76 11.01
N THR A 71 -7.32 2.32 10.38
CA THR A 71 -7.49 3.77 10.21
C THR A 71 -8.85 4.24 10.69
N ASP A 72 -8.92 5.52 11.08
CA ASP A 72 -10.14 6.27 11.42
C ASP A 72 -11.02 6.57 10.20
N TYR A 73 -10.65 6.09 9.01
CA TYR A 73 -11.41 6.33 7.79
C TYR A 73 -12.72 5.53 7.80
N LEU A 74 -13.83 6.28 7.79
CA LEU A 74 -15.15 5.73 7.51
C LEU A 74 -15.23 5.48 6.00
N PRO A 75 -15.55 4.26 5.53
CA PRO A 75 -15.80 4.05 4.12
C PRO A 75 -16.91 5.00 3.66
N ALA A 76 -16.81 5.49 2.42
CA ALA A 76 -17.96 6.12 1.79
C ALA A 76 -19.16 5.17 1.94
N THR A 77 -20.31 5.70 2.38
CA THR A 77 -21.57 4.95 2.39
C THR A 77 -21.76 4.28 1.03
N LYS A 78 -22.38 3.10 1.01
CA LYS A 78 -22.60 2.39 -0.26
C LYS A 78 -23.26 3.38 -1.22
N TRP A 79 -22.65 3.50 -2.40
CA TRP A 79 -23.17 4.36 -3.44
C TRP A 79 -24.58 3.87 -3.81
N GLY A 80 -25.61 4.60 -3.36
CA GLY A 80 -27.02 4.30 -3.66
C GLY A 80 -27.96 4.03 -2.48
N ASP A 81 -27.62 4.37 -1.23
CA ASP A 81 -28.54 4.25 -0.07
C ASP A 81 -29.14 5.62 0.35
N ASP A 82 -29.67 6.39 -0.61
CA ASP A 82 -30.57 7.55 -0.39
C ASP A 82 -31.94 7.29 -1.04
#